data_AF-A0A959VNB7-F1
#
_entry.id   AF-A0A959VNB7-F1
#
_cell.length_a   1.000
_cell.length_b   1.000
_cell.length_c   1.000
_cell.angle_alpha   90.00
_cell.angle_beta   90.00
_cell.angle_gamma   90.00
#
_symmetry.space_group_name_H-M   'P 1'
#
loop_
_entity.id
_entity.type
_entity.pdbx_description
1 polymer ?
#
loop_
_entity_poly.entity_id
_entity_poly.type
_entity_poly.pdbx_seq_one_letter_code
_entity_poly.pdbx_strand_id
1 'polypeptide(L)' 'YFCVVGDGLCVGRDSASPVTPEYKSPFEFTGEIEKVVIDVSGEPYSNHEGDVRAWFSID' A
#
# COMPACT_ATOMS: atom_id res chain seq x y z
N TYR A 1 17.65 1.20 -4.88
CA TYR A 1 16.22 0.89 -5.03
C TYR A 1 15.45 1.82 -4.11
N PHE A 2 14.44 2.50 -4.60
CA PHE A 2 13.60 3.40 -3.79
C PHE A 2 12.17 3.41 -4.32
N CYS A 3 11.20 3.03 -3.49
CA CYS A 3 9.78 3.20 -3.79
C CYS A 3 9.29 4.49 -3.14
N VAL A 4 8.92 5.48 -3.96
CA VAL A 4 8.49 6.82 -3.51
C VAL A 4 7.11 6.78 -2.82
N VAL A 5 6.27 5.81 -3.18
CA VAL A 5 4.85 5.75 -2.77
C VAL A 5 4.52 4.63 -1.77
N GLY A 6 5.54 3.91 -1.27
CA GLY A 6 5.35 2.72 -0.42
C GLY A 6 4.75 1.53 -1.18
N ASP A 7 4.66 0.37 -0.53
CA ASP A 7 4.12 -0.86 -1.13
C ASP A 7 2.59 -1.01 -1.00
N GLY A 8 1.95 -0.06 -0.31
CA GLY A 8 0.55 -0.19 0.11
C GLY A 8 0.35 -1.36 1.08
N LEU A 9 -0.84 -1.96 1.06
CA LEU A 9 -1.16 -3.17 1.82
C LEU A 9 -0.74 -4.41 1.01
N CYS A 10 0.27 -5.13 1.49
CA CYS A 10 0.73 -6.38 0.88
C CYS A 10 0.55 -7.56 1.84
N VAL A 11 0.12 -8.70 1.30
CA VAL A 11 -0.09 -9.93 2.06
C VAL A 11 0.75 -11.03 1.43
N GLY A 12 1.57 -11.70 2.25
CA GLY A 12 2.40 -12.82 1.80
C GLY A 12 3.56 -12.43 0.88
N ARG A 13 3.90 -11.14 0.76
CA ARG A 13 5.01 -10.65 -0.07
C ARG A 13 5.43 -9.23 0.33
N ASP A 14 6.58 -8.81 -0.16
CA ASP A 14 7.11 -7.44 -0.11
C ASP A 14 7.42 -6.96 -1.53
N SER A 15 6.42 -6.38 -2.20
CA SER A 15 6.47 -5.97 -3.62
C SER A 15 7.28 -4.69 -3.87
N ALA A 16 7.75 -4.03 -2.82
CA ALA A 16 8.48 -2.78 -2.94
C ALA A 16 10.00 -2.99 -3.02
N SER A 17 10.70 -1.86 -2.98
CA SER A 17 12.15 -1.85 -2.98
C SER A 17 12.71 -2.62 -1.79
N PRO A 18 13.64 -3.57 -2.00
CA PRO A 18 14.22 -4.31 -0.91
C PRO A 18 15.06 -3.40 -0.02
N VAL A 19 15.06 -3.69 1.29
CA VAL A 19 15.86 -2.95 2.28
C VAL A 19 17.37 -3.16 2.11
N THR A 20 17.78 -4.23 1.42
CA THR A 20 19.19 -4.60 1.17
C THR A 20 19.31 -5.45 -0.11
N PRO A 21 20.46 -5.46 -0.83
CA PRO A 21 20.64 -6.26 -2.05
C PRO A 21 20.46 -7.78 -1.88
N GLU A 22 20.69 -8.31 -0.69
CA GLU A 22 20.55 -9.74 -0.36
C GLU A 22 19.09 -10.16 -0.24
N TYR A 23 18.19 -9.22 0.03
CA TYR A 23 16.76 -9.46 0.10
C TYR A 23 16.14 -9.22 -1.28
N LYS A 24 15.65 -10.27 -1.94
CA LYS A 24 15.04 -10.16 -3.27
C LYS A 24 13.53 -10.05 -3.13
N SER A 25 13.02 -8.84 -3.29
CA SER A 25 11.60 -8.60 -3.54
C SER A 25 11.13 -9.42 -4.77
N PRO A 26 9.92 -10.02 -4.76
CA PRO A 26 8.87 -9.82 -3.77
C PRO A 26 8.87 -10.76 -2.55
N PHE A 27 9.88 -11.63 -2.42
CA PHE A 27 10.00 -12.61 -1.34
C PHE A 27 8.67 -13.31 -1.01
N GLU A 28 8.11 -14.00 -2.01
CA GLU A 28 6.79 -14.60 -1.91
C GLU A 28 6.73 -15.67 -0.81
N PHE A 29 5.68 -15.59 0.01
CA PHE A 29 5.31 -16.63 0.93
C PHE A 29 4.92 -17.89 0.16
N THR A 30 5.48 -19.03 0.55
CA THR A 30 5.32 -20.31 -0.17
C THR A 30 4.31 -21.25 0.48
N GLY A 31 3.71 -20.85 1.60
CA GLY A 31 2.62 -21.58 2.25
C GLY A 31 1.24 -21.10 1.80
N GLU A 32 0.20 -21.60 2.47
CA GLU A 32 -1.19 -21.19 2.24
C GLU A 32 -1.60 -20.10 3.23
N ILE A 33 -2.28 -19.07 2.72
CA ILE A 33 -2.90 -18.03 3.54
C ILE A 33 -4.40 -18.30 3.54
N GLU A 34 -4.89 -18.95 4.59
CA GLU A 34 -6.28 -19.40 4.68
C GLU A 34 -7.30 -18.25 4.73
N LYS A 35 -6.91 -17.12 5.33
CA LYS A 35 -7.80 -15.97 5.48
C LYS A 35 -7.04 -14.67 5.66
N VAL A 36 -7.54 -13.62 4.98
CA VAL A 36 -7.19 -12.23 5.21
C VAL A 36 -8.47 -11.49 5.55
N VAL A 37 -8.45 -10.70 6.62
CA VAL A 37 -9.55 -9.80 6.98
C VAL A 37 -9.03 -8.38 6.91
N ILE A 38 -9.65 -7.56 6.07
CA ILE A 38 -9.41 -6.12 6.02
C ILE A 38 -10.67 -5.47 6.57
N ASP A 39 -10.57 -4.96 7.79
CA ASP A 39 -11.66 -4.23 8.43
C ASP A 39 -11.48 -2.73 8.16
N VAL A 40 -12.46 -2.15 7.48
CA VAL A 40 -12.54 -0.71 7.17
C VAL A 40 -13.73 -0.06 7.85
N SER A 41 -14.33 -0.73 8.83
CA SER A 41 -15.44 -0.19 9.60
C SER A 41 -15.01 1.02 10.45
N GLY A 42 -15.98 1.86 10.77
CA GLY A 42 -15.77 3.14 11.44
C GLY A 42 -16.06 4.32 10.52
N GLU A 43 -15.81 5.53 11.02
CA GLU A 43 -15.96 6.76 10.24
C GLU A 43 -14.79 6.89 9.25
N PRO A 44 -15.04 6.94 7.93
CA PRO A 44 -13.99 7.12 6.94
C PRO A 44 -13.28 8.46 7.13
N TYR A 45 -11.96 8.47 6.92
CA TYR A 45 -11.24 9.73 6.80
C TYR A 45 -11.68 10.48 5.54
N SER A 46 -12.28 11.65 5.71
CA SER A 46 -12.65 12.55 4.61
C SER A 46 -11.48 13.47 4.28
N ASN A 47 -10.88 13.29 3.10
CA ASN A 47 -9.73 14.07 2.64
C ASN A 47 -10.17 15.41 2.03
N HIS A 48 -10.68 16.31 2.86
CA HIS A 48 -11.17 17.62 2.43
C HIS A 48 -10.08 18.46 1.72
N GLU A 49 -8.81 18.33 2.11
CA GLU A 49 -7.71 19.01 1.39
C GLU A 49 -7.56 18.50 -0.04
N GLY A 50 -7.72 17.19 -0.25
CA GLY A 50 -7.72 16.57 -1.56
C GLY A 50 -8.89 17.05 -2.41
N ASP A 51 -10.09 17.11 -1.83
CA ASP A 51 -11.30 17.56 -2.53
C ASP A 51 -11.16 19.01 -2.99
N VAL A 52 -10.67 19.90 -2.12
CA VAL A 52 -10.42 21.31 -2.47
C VAL A 52 -9.34 21.43 -3.55
N ARG A 53 -8.24 20.67 -3.46
CA ARG A 53 -7.20 20.65 -4.52
C ARG A 53 -7.77 20.19 -5.86
N ALA A 54 -8.64 19.18 -5.86
CA ALA A 54 -9.27 18.68 -7.08
C ALA A 54 -10.18 19.73 -7.72
N TRP A 55 -10.95 20.49 -6.93
CA TRP A 55 -11.79 21.58 -7.43
C TRP A 55 -10.99 22.68 -8.14
N PHE A 56 -9.83 23.06 -7.61
CA PHE A 56 -8.95 24.04 -8.26
C PHE A 56 -8.15 23.48 -9.45
N SER A 57 -8.17 22.17 -9.68
CA SER A 57 -7.40 21.52 -10.76
C SER A 57 -8.22 21.32 -12.05
N ILE A 58 -9.51 21.66 -12.04
CA ILE A 58 -10.45 21.54 -13.17
C ILE A 58 -10.82 22.90 -13.79
N ASP A 59 -10.25 24.01 -13.30
CA ASP A 59 -10.17 25.31 -13.98
C ASP A 59 -8.90 25.38 -14.86
#